data_AF-A0A090IVQ6-F1
#
_entry.id   AF-A0A090IVQ6-F1
#
_cell.length_a   1.000
_cell.length_b   1.000
_cell.length_c   1.000
_cell.angle_alpha   90.00
_cell.angle_beta   90.00
_cell.angle_gamma   90.00
#
_symmetry.space_group_name_H-M   'P 1'
#
loop_
_entity.id
_entity.type
_entity.pdbx_description
1 polymer ?
#
loop_
_entity_poly.entity_id
_entity_poly.type
_entity_poly.pdbx_seq_one_letter_code
_entity_poly.pdbx_strand_id
1 'polypeptide(L)'
;MLIGDVNPGGKVMASGNIFILGRLKGMAHAGMNGNEEAVICAATMTPTQLRIADYFGQSLDRNKINDESECAYLNQEKQLVIDRLSVLNKIRPNINRFVEGGLS
;
A
#
# COMPACT_ATOMS: atom_id res chain seq x y z
N MET A 1 -10.65 -0.79 -2.59
CA MET A 1 -10.53 0.61 -2.13
C MET A 1 -11.32 0.77 -0.84
N LEU A 2 -10.79 1.51 0.13
CA LEU A 2 -11.44 1.83 1.41
C LEU A 2 -11.49 3.34 1.58
N ILE A 3 -12.61 3.86 2.08
CA ILE A 3 -12.77 5.27 2.47
C ILE A 3 -12.86 5.30 4.00
N GLY A 4 -11.92 5.98 4.66
CA GLY A 4 -11.80 6.00 6.11
C GLY A 4 -10.53 5.33 6.63
N ASP A 5 -10.45 5.23 7.95
CA ASP A 5 -9.25 4.78 8.66
C ASP A 5 -9.26 3.27 8.90
N VAL A 6 -8.07 2.68 8.88
CA VAL A 6 -7.82 1.33 9.41
C VAL A 6 -7.16 1.49 10.78
N ASN A 7 -7.95 1.41 11.84
CA ASN A 7 -7.47 1.56 13.21
C ASN A 7 -6.72 0.31 13.70
N PRO A 8 -5.98 0.39 14.83
CA PRO A 8 -5.34 -0.78 15.44
C PRO A 8 -6.35 -1.93 15.64
N GLY A 9 -5.93 -3.17 15.36
CA GLY A 9 -6.81 -4.35 15.33
C GLY A 9 -7.62 -4.51 14.04
N GLY A 10 -7.78 -3.45 13.24
CA GLY A 10 -8.37 -3.52 11.91
C GLY A 10 -7.45 -4.19 10.89
N LYS A 11 -8.05 -4.89 9.92
CA LYS A 11 -7.33 -5.62 8.87
C LYS A 11 -7.97 -5.40 7.50
N VAL A 12 -7.16 -5.07 6.50
CA VAL A 12 -7.58 -4.99 5.09
C VAL A 12 -6.74 -5.95 4.27
N MET A 13 -7.36 -6.73 3.40
CA MET A 13 -6.66 -7.67 2.53
C MET A 13 -7.20 -7.58 1.10
N ALA A 14 -6.33 -7.66 0.10
CA ALA A 14 -6.70 -7.68 -1.32
C ALA A 14 -5.73 -8.54 -2.15
N SER A 15 -6.22 -9.12 -3.25
CA SER A 15 -5.39 -9.82 -4.25
C SER A 15 -4.63 -8.85 -5.17
N GLY A 16 -5.09 -7.59 -5.26
CA GLY A 16 -4.42 -6.51 -5.99
C GLY A 16 -3.96 -5.39 -5.04
N ASN A 17 -4.04 -4.16 -5.55
CA ASN A 17 -3.67 -2.95 -4.81
C ASN A 17 -4.67 -2.62 -3.70
N ILE A 18 -4.19 -1.98 -2.63
CA ILE A 18 -5.02 -1.41 -1.58
C ILE A 18 -4.87 0.12 -1.61
N PHE A 19 -5.99 0.82 -1.71
CA PHE A 19 -6.04 2.27 -1.57
C PHE A 19 -6.93 2.60 -0.37
N ILE A 20 -6.38 3.28 0.63
CA ILE A 20 -7.05 3.72 1.85
C ILE A 20 -7.09 5.24 1.82
N LEU A 21 -8.27 5.82 1.64
CA LEU A 21 -8.47 7.27 1.75
C LEU A 21 -8.64 7.63 3.23
N GLY A 22 -7.55 7.52 3.99
CA GLY A 22 -7.50 7.67 5.44
C GLY A 22 -6.17 7.19 6.03
N ARG A 23 -6.11 7.05 7.35
CA ARG A 23 -4.93 6.62 8.10
C ARG A 23 -4.88 5.10 8.22
N LEU A 24 -3.72 4.52 7.94
CA LEU A 24 -3.46 3.09 8.16
C LEU A 24 -2.65 2.91 9.45
N LYS A 25 -3.33 2.48 10.52
CA LYS A 25 -2.75 2.14 11.84
C LYS A 25 -2.81 0.63 12.13
N GLY A 26 -3.74 -0.10 11.53
CA GLY A 26 -3.85 -1.56 11.65
C GLY A 26 -2.98 -2.31 10.64
N MET A 27 -3.50 -3.43 10.15
CA MET A 27 -2.83 -4.28 9.16
C MET A 27 -3.38 -4.10 7.75
N ALA A 28 -2.50 -4.08 6.75
CA ALA A 28 -2.88 -4.20 5.34
C ALA A 28 -2.05 -5.29 4.63
N HIS A 29 -2.73 -6.14 3.84
CA HIS A 29 -2.13 -7.19 3.02
C HIS A 29 -2.59 -7.10 1.57
N ALA A 30 -1.75 -6.52 0.70
CA ALA A 30 -1.99 -6.45 -0.73
C ALA A 30 -1.35 -7.64 -1.47
N GLY A 31 -1.81 -7.91 -2.68
CA GLY A 31 -1.21 -8.92 -3.53
C GLY A 31 -1.30 -10.36 -2.99
N MET A 32 -2.34 -10.70 -2.21
CA MET A 32 -2.40 -11.98 -1.47
C MET A 32 -2.29 -13.24 -2.34
N ASN A 33 -2.54 -13.15 -3.65
CA ASN A 33 -2.37 -14.24 -4.61
C ASN A 33 -0.98 -14.24 -5.28
N GLY A 34 0.05 -13.75 -4.58
CA GLY A 34 1.43 -13.69 -5.09
C GLY A 34 1.74 -12.48 -5.98
N ASN A 35 0.89 -11.45 -6.00
CA ASN A 35 1.18 -10.24 -6.77
C ASN A 35 2.17 -9.33 -6.00
N GLU A 36 3.45 -9.52 -6.25
CA GLU A 36 4.54 -8.72 -5.69
C GLU A 36 4.60 -7.27 -6.22
N GLU A 37 3.92 -7.00 -7.34
CA GLU A 37 3.84 -5.66 -7.91
C GLU A 37 2.74 -4.82 -7.26
N ALA A 38 1.92 -5.42 -6.39
CA ALA A 38 0.86 -4.73 -5.68
C ALA A 38 1.40 -3.64 -4.75
N VAL A 39 0.58 -2.61 -4.53
CA VAL A 39 0.91 -1.51 -3.62
C VAL A 39 -0.17 -1.30 -2.58
N ILE A 40 0.22 -0.64 -1.49
CA ILE A 40 -0.70 -0.16 -0.46
C ILE A 40 -0.51 1.36 -0.40
N CYS A 41 -1.57 2.15 -0.56
CA CYS A 41 -1.51 3.60 -0.44
C CYS A 41 -2.43 4.07 0.68
N ALA A 42 -1.98 5.05 1.46
CA ALA A 42 -2.77 5.66 2.52
C ALA A 42 -2.43 7.15 2.68
N ALA A 43 -3.32 7.93 3.29
CA ALA A 43 -3.02 9.33 3.61
C ALA A 43 -1.85 9.44 4.61
N THR A 44 -1.81 8.54 5.60
CA THR A 44 -0.65 8.34 6.47
C THR A 44 -0.56 6.88 6.89
N MET A 45 0.66 6.38 7.10
CA MET A 45 0.97 5.00 7.49
C MET A 45 1.72 4.96 8.83
N THR A 46 1.08 4.40 9.85
CA THR A 46 1.73 3.90 11.08
C THR A 46 1.21 2.48 11.36
N PRO A 47 1.35 1.55 10.41
CA PRO A 47 0.72 0.23 10.46
C PRO A 47 1.35 -0.66 11.53
N THR A 48 0.53 -1.47 12.19
CA THR A 48 1.05 -2.60 12.98
C THR A 48 1.70 -3.67 12.11
N GLN A 49 1.24 -3.83 10.87
CA GLN A 49 1.81 -4.76 9.90
C GLN A 49 1.45 -4.36 8.47
N LEU A 50 2.45 -4.37 7.58
CA LEU A 50 2.25 -4.32 6.13
C LEU A 50 2.68 -5.64 5.51
N ARG A 51 1.92 -6.09 4.51
CA ARG A 51 2.27 -7.25 3.70
C ARG A 51 1.97 -7.01 2.22
N ILE A 52 2.89 -7.39 1.35
CA ILE A 52 2.72 -7.42 -0.10
C ILE A 52 3.16 -8.81 -0.56
N ALA A 53 2.25 -9.56 -1.17
CA ALA A 53 2.45 -10.99 -1.44
C ALA A 53 2.89 -11.73 -0.16
N ASP A 54 4.06 -12.37 -0.15
CA ASP A 54 4.60 -13.07 1.01
C ASP A 54 5.60 -12.26 1.85
N TYR A 55 5.86 -11.02 1.44
CA TYR A 55 6.78 -10.12 2.11
C TYR A 55 6.04 -9.27 3.13
N PHE A 56 6.51 -9.26 4.37
CA PHE A 56 5.91 -8.47 5.44
C PHE A 56 6.95 -7.66 6.21
N GLY A 57 6.51 -6.54 6.78
CA GLY A 57 7.35 -5.67 7.58
C GLY A 57 6.51 -4.76 8.46
N GLN A 58 7.16 -4.15 9.45
CA GLN A 58 6.59 -3.08 10.25
C GLN A 58 7.18 -1.75 9.79
N SER A 59 6.44 -0.65 9.98
CA SER A 59 7.06 0.65 9.76
C SER A 59 8.10 0.88 10.86
N LEU A 60 9.35 1.08 10.46
CA LEU A 60 10.34 1.70 11.34
C LEU A 60 9.87 3.13 11.66
N ASP A 61 10.13 3.62 12.86
CA ASP A 61 9.77 4.98 13.28
C ASP A 61 10.35 6.00 12.29
N ARG A 62 9.46 6.55 11.46
CA ARG A 62 9.80 7.64 10.55
C ARG A 62 9.42 8.93 11.24
N ASN A 63 10.39 9.83 11.40
CA ASN A 63 10.09 11.22 11.71
C ASN A 63 9.28 11.79 10.54
N LYS A 64 7.96 11.84 10.70
CA LYS A 64 7.03 12.37 9.69
C LYS A 64 7.13 13.88 9.68
N ILE A 65 7.80 14.40 8.66
CA ILE A 65 7.99 15.85 8.49
C ILE A 65 6.85 16.46 7.65
N ASN A 66 5.97 15.65 7.01
CA ASN A 66 4.88 16.17 6.15
C ASN A 66 3.61 15.28 6.14
N ASP A 67 2.44 15.92 5.98
CA ASP A 67 1.10 15.31 5.76
C ASP A 67 0.91 14.81 4.31
N GLU A 68 1.97 14.30 3.68
CA GLU A 68 1.88 13.74 2.33
C GLU A 68 1.38 12.30 2.37
N SER A 69 0.55 11.94 1.39
CA SER A 69 0.11 10.55 1.21
C SER A 69 1.32 9.63 0.99
N GLU A 70 1.26 8.44 1.58
CA GLU A 70 2.33 7.45 1.59
C GLU A 70 1.93 6.23 0.76
N CYS A 71 2.93 5.53 0.23
CA CYS A 71 2.76 4.29 -0.52
C CYS A 71 3.78 3.26 -0.06
N ALA A 72 3.31 2.05 0.25
CA ALA A 72 4.14 0.87 0.46
C ALA A 72 4.22 0.02 -0.81
N TYR A 73 5.42 -0.46 -1.13
CA TYR A 73 5.71 -1.29 -2.31
C TYR A 73 6.96 -2.16 -2.06
N LEU A 74 7.18 -3.17 -2.92
CA LEU A 74 8.44 -3.92 -2.94
C LEU A 74 9.42 -3.27 -3.92
N ASN A 75 10.64 -2.99 -3.45
CA ASN A 75 11.73 -2.55 -4.31
C ASN A 75 12.33 -3.72 -5.11
N GLN A 76 13.36 -3.45 -5.93
CA GLN A 76 14.02 -4.46 -6.75
C GLN A 76 14.68 -5.59 -5.92
N GLU A 77 15.08 -5.30 -4.69
CA GLU A 77 15.65 -6.25 -3.74
C GLU A 77 14.58 -6.98 -2.90
N LYS A 78 13.29 -6.83 -3.25
CA LYS A 78 12.15 -7.41 -2.53
C LYS A 78 12.03 -6.97 -1.07
N GLN A 79 12.53 -5.78 -0.77
CA GLN A 79 12.33 -5.13 0.52
C GLN A 79 11.05 -4.30 0.49
N LEU A 80 10.28 -4.38 1.57
CA LEU A 80 9.10 -3.54 1.76
C LEU A 80 9.51 -2.11 2.12
N VAL A 81 9.27 -1.19 1.20
CA VAL A 81 9.59 0.23 1.32
C VAL A 81 8.28 1.00 1.46
N ILE A 82 8.29 2.04 2.30
CA ILE A 82 7.24 3.07 2.28
C ILE A 82 7.91 4.38 1.86
N ASP A 83 7.29 5.14 0.99
CA ASP A 83 7.77 6.44 0.53
C ASP A 83 6.54 7.30 0.17
N ARG A 84 6.77 8.55 -0.25
CA ARG A 84 5.73 9.47 -0.72
C ARG A 84 4.97 8.87 -1.90
N LEU A 85 3.67 9.11 -1.97
CA LEU A 85 2.84 8.64 -3.08
C LEU A 85 3.37 9.09 -4.46
N SER A 86 4.10 10.20 -4.52
CA SER A 86 4.70 10.74 -5.75
C SER A 86 5.71 9.81 -6.43
N VAL A 87 6.40 8.91 -5.71
CA VAL A 87 7.29 7.93 -6.37
C VAL A 87 6.50 6.87 -7.14
N LEU A 88 5.21 6.69 -6.85
CA LEU A 88 4.39 5.68 -7.52
C LEU A 88 4.35 5.86 -9.04
N ASN A 89 4.35 7.11 -9.53
CA ASN A 89 4.41 7.41 -10.97
C ASN A 89 5.69 6.90 -11.63
N LYS A 90 6.78 6.75 -10.87
CA LYS A 90 8.06 6.21 -11.36
C LYS A 90 8.10 4.69 -11.27
N ILE A 91 7.66 4.12 -10.15
CA ILE A 91 7.76 2.68 -9.88
C ILE A 91 6.64 1.85 -10.53
N ARG A 92 5.46 2.44 -10.73
CA ARG A 92 4.26 1.80 -11.26
C ARG A 92 3.55 2.76 -12.23
N PRO A 93 4.18 3.10 -13.38
CA PRO A 93 3.65 4.10 -14.30
C PRO A 93 2.26 3.78 -14.85
N ASN A 94 1.87 2.51 -14.87
CA ASN A 94 0.56 2.06 -15.37
C ASN A 94 -0.51 1.93 -14.27
N ILE A 95 -0.23 2.30 -13.01
CA ILE A 95 -1.20 2.06 -11.92
C ILE A 95 -2.47 2.92 -12.04
N ASN A 96 -2.36 4.06 -12.72
CA ASN A 96 -3.49 4.93 -13.02
C ASN A 96 -4.23 4.53 -14.31
N ARG A 97 -3.78 3.46 -14.97
CA ARG A 97 -4.38 3.00 -16.21
C ARG A 97 -5.54 2.08 -15.86
N PHE A 98 -6.74 2.62 -15.91
CA PHE A 98 -7.95 1.79 -15.95
C PHE A 98 -7.85 0.86 -17.15
N VAL A 99 -7.96 -0.44 -16.91
CA VAL A 99 -8.17 -1.42 -17.98
C VAL A 99 -9.68 -1.38 -18.27
N GLU A 100 -10.08 -0.78 -19.39
CA GLU A 100 -11.41 -1.02 -19.95
C GLU A 100 -11.49 -2.52 -20.30
N GLY A 101 -12.16 -3.31 -19.47
CA GLY A 101 -12.20 -4.75 -19.66
C GLY A 101 -13.24 -5.41 -18.77
N GLY A 102 -14.50 -5.31 -19.18
CA GLY A 102 -15.62 -5.93 -18.46
C GLY A 102 -16.92 -5.98 -19.26
N LEU A 103 -16.85 -6.24 -20.58
CA LEU A 103 -17.96 -6.78 -21.37
C LEU A 103 -17.36 -7.79 -22.35
N SER A 104 -17.44 -9.07 -21.97
CA SER A 104 -17.32 -10.24 -22.83
C SER A 104 -18.38 -11.24 -22.41
#